data_AF-A0AAC9SBU8-F1
#
_entry.id   AF-A0AAC9SBU8-F1
#
_cell.length_a   1.000
_cell.length_b   1.000
_cell.length_c   1.000
_cell.angle_alpha   90.00
_cell.angle_beta   90.00
_cell.angle_gamma   90.00
#
_symmetry.space_group_name_H-M   'P 1'
#
loop_
_entity.id
_entity.type
_entity.pdbx_description
1 polymer ?
#
loop_
_entity_poly.entity_id
_entity_poly.type
_entity_poly.pdbx_seq_one_letter_code
_entity_poly.pdbx_strand_id
1 'polypeptide(L)'
;MNEGSDALSIERAEEMNQQFSQPPAVDTSAIKRVGYIGPEGTWTHQASLDLFGDQVELVPFNDGLFEAYENGCVDVACVPATTSLVGTTLYLDQVLRLRSPRVIAEYPKVLSYSLMASKDASFSMSH
;
A
#
# COMPACT_ATOMS: atom_id res chain seq x y z
N MET A 1 -24.67 -26.86 -12.58
CA MET A 1 -24.35 -25.53 -13.15
C MET A 1 -25.08 -24.50 -12.29
N ASN A 2 -24.34 -23.76 -11.48
CA ASN A 2 -24.86 -22.82 -10.48
C ASN A 2 -24.39 -21.40 -10.83
N GLU A 3 -24.72 -20.92 -12.03
CA GLU A 3 -24.18 -19.66 -12.56
C GLU A 3 -24.73 -18.42 -11.84
N GLY A 4 -25.89 -18.54 -11.17
CA GLY A 4 -26.48 -17.45 -10.40
C GLY A 4 -25.77 -17.15 -9.08
N SER A 5 -25.06 -18.11 -8.49
CA SER A 5 -24.34 -17.93 -7.22
C SER A 5 -22.99 -17.27 -7.40
N ASP A 6 -22.32 -17.50 -8.53
CA ASP A 6 -21.02 -16.91 -8.82
C ASP A 6 -21.14 -15.43 -9.20
N ALA A 7 -22.17 -15.06 -10.00
CA ALA A 7 -22.43 -13.67 -10.37
C ALA A 7 -22.70 -12.77 -9.14
N LEU A 8 -23.54 -13.22 -8.21
CA LEU A 8 -23.82 -12.52 -6.95
C LEU A 8 -22.59 -12.41 -6.02
N SER A 9 -21.63 -13.33 -6.15
CA SER A 9 -20.39 -13.32 -5.38
C SER A 9 -19.35 -12.37 -5.99
N ILE A 10 -19.32 -12.28 -7.32
CA ILE A 10 -18.49 -11.33 -8.07
C ILE A 10 -18.97 -9.91 -7.82
N GLU A 11 -20.28 -9.65 -7.96
CA GLU A 11 -20.86 -8.31 -7.73
C GLU A 11 -20.58 -7.83 -6.29
N ARG A 12 -20.74 -8.70 -5.28
CA ARG A 12 -20.39 -8.36 -3.89
C ARG A 12 -18.90 -8.12 -3.68
N ALA A 13 -18.03 -8.84 -4.37
CA ALA A 13 -16.59 -8.62 -4.31
C ALA A 13 -16.21 -7.30 -4.98
N GLU A 14 -16.87 -6.93 -6.09
CA GLU A 14 -16.68 -5.66 -6.79
C GLU A 14 -17.20 -4.46 -5.98
N GLU A 15 -18.36 -4.59 -5.34
CA GLU A 15 -18.91 -3.59 -4.41
C GLU A 15 -17.99 -3.38 -3.19
N MET A 16 -17.50 -4.48 -2.60
CA MET A 16 -16.53 -4.41 -1.51
C MET A 16 -15.22 -3.76 -1.98
N ASN A 17 -14.76 -4.08 -3.19
CA ASN A 17 -13.56 -3.49 -3.78
C ASN A 17 -13.73 -1.98 -4.06
N GLN A 18 -14.91 -1.53 -4.49
CA GLN A 18 -15.22 -0.11 -4.65
C GLN A 18 -15.22 0.64 -3.31
N GLN A 19 -15.71 0.02 -2.24
CA GLN A 19 -15.75 0.64 -0.92
C GLN A 19 -14.35 0.86 -0.30
N PHE A 20 -13.35 0.07 -0.72
CA PHE A 20 -11.94 0.20 -0.32
C PHE A 20 -11.06 0.86 -1.38
N SER A 21 -11.64 1.39 -2.47
CA SER A 21 -10.86 1.84 -3.62
C SER A 21 -10.26 3.24 -3.45
N GLN A 22 -10.93 4.14 -2.73
CA GLN A 22 -10.50 5.53 -2.62
C GLN A 22 -9.68 5.76 -1.34
N PRO A 23 -8.47 6.36 -1.45
CA PRO A 23 -7.71 6.78 -0.29
C PRO A 23 -8.47 7.86 0.48
N PRO A 24 -8.34 7.93 1.82
CA PRO A 24 -8.88 9.04 2.58
C PRO A 24 -8.22 10.36 2.15
N ALA A 25 -8.94 11.47 2.28
CA ALA A 25 -8.36 12.79 2.07
C ALA A 25 -7.31 13.09 3.15
N VAL A 26 -6.07 13.33 2.74
CA VAL A 26 -4.97 13.74 3.60
C VAL A 26 -4.59 15.18 3.29
N ASP A 27 -4.50 16.03 4.31
CA ASP A 27 -3.92 17.36 4.15
C ASP A 27 -2.40 17.24 4.00
N THR A 28 -1.91 17.41 2.78
CA THR A 28 -0.49 17.29 2.43
C THR A 28 0.25 18.63 2.46
N SER A 29 -0.40 19.74 2.81
CA SER A 29 0.18 21.10 2.72
C SER A 29 1.48 21.28 3.52
N ALA A 30 1.66 20.53 4.61
CA ALA A 30 2.86 20.56 5.45
C ALA A 30 3.79 19.35 5.25
N ILE A 31 3.45 18.43 4.36
CA ILE A 31 4.20 17.20 4.11
C ILE A 31 5.10 17.44 2.89
N LYS A 32 6.40 17.22 3.04
CA LYS A 32 7.38 17.31 1.95
C LYS A 32 7.93 15.94 1.58
N ARG A 33 8.14 15.07 2.57
CA ARG A 33 8.81 13.78 2.40
C ARG A 33 8.03 12.69 3.11
N VAL A 34 7.67 11.65 2.37
CA VAL A 34 7.01 10.45 2.90
C VAL A 34 7.96 9.28 2.73
N GLY A 35 8.44 8.73 3.85
CA GLY A 35 9.18 7.48 3.86
C GLY A 35 8.23 6.30 3.75
N TYR A 36 8.58 5.28 2.97
CA TYR A 36 7.76 4.07 2.84
C TYR A 36 8.59 2.80 2.80
N ILE A 37 7.99 1.66 3.14
CA ILE A 37 8.63 0.34 3.01
C ILE A 37 8.74 -0.03 1.52
N GLY A 38 9.95 0.06 0.99
CA GLY A 38 10.28 -0.04 -0.43
C GLY A 38 10.62 -1.45 -0.91
N PRO A 39 11.15 -1.58 -2.15
CA PRO A 39 11.57 -0.50 -3.07
C PRO A 39 10.39 0.19 -3.80
N GLU A 40 10.72 1.05 -4.77
CA GLU A 40 9.74 1.60 -5.72
C GLU A 40 9.00 0.46 -6.46
N GLY A 41 7.71 0.68 -6.72
CA GLY A 41 6.83 -0.29 -7.40
C GLY A 41 6.21 -1.34 -6.48
N THR A 42 6.48 -1.31 -5.17
CA THR A 42 5.78 -2.14 -4.19
C THR A 42 4.34 -1.65 -3.95
N TRP A 43 3.55 -2.48 -3.27
CA TRP A 43 2.21 -2.07 -2.83
C TRP A 43 2.20 -0.89 -1.86
N THR A 44 3.21 -0.77 -1.00
CA THR A 44 3.35 0.37 -0.10
C THR A 44 3.78 1.63 -0.85
N HIS A 45 4.59 1.49 -1.91
CA HIS A 45 4.83 2.60 -2.84
C HIS A 45 3.52 3.09 -3.47
N GLN A 46 2.70 2.20 -4.01
CA GLN A 46 1.42 2.57 -4.60
C GLN A 46 0.47 3.21 -3.58
N ALA A 47 0.37 2.65 -2.37
CA ALA A 47 -0.46 3.24 -1.31
C ALA A 47 0.03 4.66 -0.92
N SER A 48 1.35 4.89 -0.96
CA SER A 48 1.93 6.21 -0.70
C SER A 48 1.58 7.20 -1.82
N LEU A 49 1.66 6.79 -3.08
CA LEU A 49 1.20 7.60 -4.22
C LEU A 49 -0.28 7.95 -4.10
N ASP A 50 -1.12 6.97 -3.76
CA ASP A 50 -2.57 7.16 -3.65
C ASP A 50 -2.92 8.15 -2.52
N LEU A 51 -2.23 8.06 -1.37
CA LEU A 51 -2.49 8.89 -0.19
C LEU A 51 -1.97 10.32 -0.31
N PHE A 52 -0.78 10.51 -0.87
CA PHE A 52 -0.05 11.77 -0.78
C PHE A 52 0.15 12.48 -2.13
N GLY A 53 -0.10 11.79 -3.23
CA GLY A 53 0.02 12.33 -4.58
C GLY A 53 1.47 12.57 -5.02
N ASP A 54 1.61 13.31 -6.13
CA ASP A 54 2.88 13.60 -6.81
C ASP A 54 3.59 14.86 -6.29
N GLN A 55 2.98 15.60 -5.37
CA GLN A 55 3.52 16.85 -4.82
C GLN A 55 4.47 16.63 -3.62
N VAL A 56 4.62 15.38 -3.16
CA VAL A 56 5.52 15.00 -2.07
C VAL A 56 6.65 14.10 -2.59
N GLU A 57 7.82 14.18 -1.98
CA GLU A 57 8.91 13.25 -2.24
C GLU A 57 8.63 11.91 -1.55
N LEU A 58 8.48 10.83 -2.32
CA LEU A 58 8.40 9.47 -1.78
C LEU A 58 9.79 8.86 -1.66
N VAL A 59 10.18 8.48 -0.45
CA VAL A 59 11.52 7.97 -0.12
C VAL A 59 11.43 6.49 0.26
N PRO A 60 11.98 5.55 -0.53
CA PRO A 60 11.96 4.12 -0.21
C PRO A 60 12.94 3.78 0.92
N PHE A 61 12.52 2.90 1.83
CA PHE A 61 13.35 2.31 2.87
C PHE A 61 13.21 0.78 2.87
N ASN A 62 14.33 0.06 2.95
CA ASN A 62 14.32 -1.37 3.25
C ASN A 62 14.28 -1.60 4.77
N ASP A 63 15.01 -0.78 5.51
CA ASP A 63 15.13 -0.72 6.96
C ASP A 63 15.32 0.75 7.41
N GLY A 64 15.30 1.00 8.73
CA GLY A 64 15.61 2.32 9.29
C GLY A 64 14.54 3.41 9.11
N LEU A 65 13.40 3.12 8.49
CA LEU A 65 12.31 4.09 8.27
C LEU A 65 11.88 4.81 9.56
N PHE A 66 11.72 4.09 10.66
CA PHE A 66 11.25 4.66 11.92
C PHE A 66 12.30 5.56 12.57
N GLU A 67 13.58 5.20 12.52
CA GLU A 67 14.66 6.07 12.97
C GLU A 67 14.75 7.34 12.11
N ALA A 68 14.60 7.21 10.79
CA ALA A 68 14.53 8.34 9.87
C ALA A 68 13.33 9.25 10.19
N TYR A 69 12.19 8.68 10.55
CA TYR A 69 11.01 9.44 10.98
C TYR A 69 11.25 10.17 12.31
N GLU A 70 11.79 9.50 13.33
CA GLU A 70 12.08 10.12 14.64
C GLU A 70 13.15 11.23 14.55
N ASN A 71 14.11 11.08 13.63
CA ASN A 71 15.13 12.08 13.35
C ASN A 71 14.66 13.20 12.41
N GLY A 72 13.41 13.16 11.92
CA GLY A 72 12.85 14.18 11.03
C GLY A 72 13.43 14.16 9.61
N CYS A 73 14.03 13.06 9.18
CA CYS A 73 14.48 12.89 7.80
C CYS A 73 13.29 12.73 6.82
N VAL A 74 12.15 12.25 7.32
CA VAL A 74 10.86 12.18 6.62
C VAL A 74 9.77 12.74 7.53
N ASP A 75 8.75 13.38 6.95
CA ASP A 75 7.65 13.99 7.71
C ASP A 75 6.58 12.95 8.11
N VAL A 76 6.45 11.90 7.29
CA VAL A 76 5.48 10.82 7.47
C VAL A 76 6.13 9.48 7.11
N ALA A 77 5.77 8.43 7.85
CA ALA A 77 6.10 7.06 7.54
C ALA A 77 4.85 6.29 7.08
N CYS A 78 4.88 5.74 5.87
CA CYS A 78 3.84 4.87 5.33
C CYS A 78 4.28 3.40 5.44
N VAL A 79 3.55 2.60 6.20
CA VAL A 79 3.89 1.20 6.47
C VAL A 79 2.66 0.30 6.34
N PRO A 80 2.81 -0.96 5.90
CA PRO A 80 1.69 -1.89 5.88
C PRO A 80 1.41 -2.34 7.32
N ALA A 81 0.39 -1.81 7.99
CA ALA A 81 0.07 -2.16 9.38
C ALA A 81 -0.47 -3.60 9.51
N THR A 82 -1.32 -4.01 8.57
CA THR A 82 -1.88 -5.36 8.48
C THR A 82 -1.91 -5.83 7.02
N THR A 83 -1.89 -7.15 6.81
CA THR A 83 -2.11 -7.79 5.51
C THR A 83 -2.96 -9.04 5.68
N SER A 84 -3.58 -9.51 4.58
CA SER A 84 -4.31 -10.78 4.58
C SER A 84 -3.41 -12.01 4.73
N LEU A 85 -2.11 -11.89 4.47
CA LEU A 85 -1.16 -13.01 4.53
C LEU A 85 -0.63 -13.25 5.95
N VAL A 86 -0.28 -12.18 6.66
CA VAL A 86 0.37 -12.28 7.99
C VAL A 86 -0.45 -11.67 9.12
N GLY A 87 -1.63 -11.11 8.84
CA GLY A 87 -2.37 -10.34 9.83
C GLY A 87 -1.60 -9.07 10.19
N THR A 88 -1.36 -8.83 11.48
CA THR A 88 -0.52 -7.73 11.95
C THR A 88 0.92 -7.88 11.50
N THR A 89 1.47 -6.85 10.86
CA THR A 89 2.87 -6.86 10.46
C THR A 89 3.80 -6.45 11.60
N LEU A 90 5.08 -6.76 11.44
CA LEU A 90 6.16 -6.32 12.33
C LEU A 90 6.28 -4.78 12.38
N TYR A 91 5.74 -4.07 11.38
CA TYR A 91 5.81 -2.61 11.31
C TYR A 91 4.80 -1.93 12.24
N LEU A 92 3.65 -2.56 12.50
CA LEU A 92 2.69 -2.01 13.47
C LEU A 92 3.28 -1.98 14.88
N ASP A 93 3.99 -3.04 15.30
CA ASP A 93 4.69 -3.04 16.58
C ASP A 93 5.74 -1.91 16.67
N GLN A 94 6.45 -1.63 15.58
CA GLN A 94 7.40 -0.53 15.52
C GLN A 94 6.72 0.85 15.59
N VAL A 95 5.57 1.04 14.93
CA VAL A 95 4.74 2.26 15.07
C VAL A 95 4.35 2.47 16.54
N LEU A 96 3.93 1.40 17.24
CA LEU A 96 3.52 1.47 18.64
C LEU A 96 4.67 1.78 19.61
N ARG A 97 5.93 1.60 19.19
CA ARG A 97 7.12 1.95 19.98
C ARG A 97 7.57 3.39 19.81
N LEU A 98 7.07 4.10 18.78
CA LEU A 98 7.38 5.51 18.58
C LEU A 98 6.94 6.33 19.79
N ARG A 99 7.71 7.38 20.12
CA ARG A 99 7.47 8.18 21.33
C ARG A 99 6.08 8.84 21.37
N SER A 100 5.62 9.34 20.23
CA SER A 100 4.34 10.06 20.12
C SER A 100 3.85 10.09 18.66
N PRO A 101 3.53 8.93 18.06
CA PRO A 101 3.06 8.87 16.69
C PRO A 101 1.67 9.51 16.57
N ARG A 102 1.42 10.20 15.46
CA ARG A 102 0.08 10.62 15.07
C ARG A 102 -0.31 9.89 13.79
N VAL A 103 -1.30 9.01 13.87
CA VAL A 103 -1.90 8.39 12.69
C VAL A 103 -2.76 9.44 12.00
N ILE A 104 -2.41 9.77 10.74
CA ILE A 104 -3.13 10.77 9.93
C ILE A 104 -3.99 10.15 8.84
N ALA A 105 -3.76 8.87 8.52
CA ALA A 105 -4.52 8.12 7.53
C ALA A 105 -4.39 6.62 7.76
N GLU A 106 -5.44 5.88 7.41
CA GLU A 106 -5.42 4.43 7.20
C GLU A 106 -6.03 4.15 5.83
N TYR A 107 -5.37 3.30 5.03
CA TYR A 107 -5.81 2.99 3.68
C TYR A 107 -5.79 1.48 3.42
N PRO A 108 -6.93 0.80 3.60
CA PRO A 108 -7.09 -0.59 3.19
C PRO A 108 -7.06 -0.67 1.67
N LYS A 109 -6.09 -1.39 1.10
CA LYS A 109 -5.94 -1.54 -0.35
C LYS A 109 -6.03 -3.01 -0.76
N VAL A 110 -6.89 -3.31 -1.72
CA VAL A 110 -6.93 -4.61 -2.38
C VAL A 110 -5.76 -4.72 -3.35
N LEU A 111 -5.03 -5.83 -3.27
CA LEU A 111 -3.83 -6.07 -4.08
C LEU A 111 -4.18 -6.92 -5.30
N SER A 112 -3.76 -6.50 -6.48
CA SER A 112 -4.03 -7.20 -7.74
C SER A 112 -2.72 -7.59 -8.43
N TYR A 113 -2.56 -8.86 -8.78
CA TYR A 113 -1.35 -9.32 -9.45
C TYR A 113 -1.52 -9.28 -10.97
N SER A 114 -0.47 -8.93 -11.69
CA SER A 114 -0.43 -8.99 -13.15
C SER A 114 0.76 -9.83 -13.60
N LEU A 115 0.54 -10.68 -14.61
CA LEU A 115 1.62 -11.39 -15.27
C LEU A 115 2.29 -10.41 -16.25
N MET A 116 3.52 -10.02 -15.95
CA MET A 116 4.34 -9.17 -16.81
C MET A 116 5.41 -10.01 -17.50
N ALA A 117 5.63 -9.75 -18.78
CA ALA A 117 6.64 -10.42 -19.58
C ALA A 117 7.45 -9.39 -20.38
N SER A 118 8.68 -9.74 -20.76
CA SER A 118 9.43 -8.92 -21.71
C SER A 118 8.68 -8.86 -23.04
N LYS A 119 8.89 -7.78 -23.80
CA LYS A 119 8.25 -7.57 -25.10
C LYS A 119 8.45 -8.75 -26.07
N ASP A 120 9.59 -9.44 -25.93
CA ASP A 120 9.99 -10.54 -26.81
C ASP A 120 9.57 -11.93 -26.27
N ALA A 121 8.82 -11.98 -25.16
CA ALA A 121 8.36 -13.25 -24.59
C ALA A 121 7.31 -13.91 -25.51
N SER A 122 7.54 -15.19 -25.80
CA SER A 122 6.61 -16.04 -26.56
C SER A 122 6.01 -17.12 -25.67
N PHE A 123 4.71 -17.37 -25.80
CA PHE A 123 4.07 -18.51 -25.17
C PHE A 123 4.27 -19.76 -26.05
N SER A 124 4.92 -20.81 -25.51
CA SER A 124 4.93 -22.12 -26.15
C SER A 124 3.83 -22.99 -25.55
N MET A 125 2.79 -23.33 -26.32
CA MET A 125 1.85 -24.38 -25.92
C MET A 125 2.42 -25.75 -26.31
N SER A 126 2.72 -26.59 -25.32
CA SER A 126 2.90 -28.03 -25.52
C SER A 126 1.54 -28.70 -25.43
N HIS A 127 1.09 -29.31 -26.55
CA HIS A 127 -0.11 -30.13 -26.65
C HIS A 127 -0.01 -31.44 -25.85
#